data_AF-A0A849REX7-F1
#
_entry.id   AF-A0A849REX7-F1
#
_cell.length_a   1.000
_cell.length_b   1.000
_cell.length_c   1.000
_cell.angle_alpha   90.00
_cell.angle_beta   90.00
_cell.angle_gamma   90.00
#
_symmetry.space_group_name_H-M   'P 1'
#
loop_
_entity.id
_entity.type
_entity.pdbx_description
1 polymer ?
#
loop_
_entity_poly.entity_id
_entity_poly.type
_entity_poly.pdbx_seq_one_letter_code
_entity_poly.pdbx_strand_id
1 'polypeptide(L)'
;MKISSNIELVGLIANNQATPRSVPMAIIEDRAIIIDFNINPTLTKFNTPVASGNEDTTIAVSFGQLKASGNEADSDGLVVGFAIKSVGSGILKIGATLATASAWNPVDNYIVNAIDKVFWTPPNNTNGVINAFKAVAVDDVGDESFVPVQAQIKILPINDKPTLTTPTAITYTDTLYDDTFAPTQGFLQGSDPDVNPLTYGIYAEASTGNTVSLLSVTGTKLTVNKITGAFTVTVDDFNVESGFVGKDSFIVTVSDGVNTIQKNLVVNYKQLGVTETEGNDTLTGNASDNKFDALAGNDFIDGKGGADTMRGGLGNDAYVVDNTGDKVIETSALAAEIDHILSSISFVLSANVEKLTLTGTGAINGSGNVLKNVLTGNDAANILNGGSNADTLIGGLGNDIYIVDHAGDVVTEMSPLASEIDKVQSTISYTLKANVENLTLLGTTAINGTGNTLNNSIIGNSANNNLNGGLGNDTLAGKNGNDNLTGGLGNDTFVFDTLPNASTNRDTISDFNGLADTIKLDNAVFTKFAALGAVPITNFVVGSNAIDGNDFLIYNSTNGILYYDTDGNGINAKVEIVALTGMPALTAADLVIF
;
A
#
# COMPACT_ATOMS: atom_id res chain seq x y z
N MET A 1 -63.65 4.64 78.15
CA MET A 1 -63.90 3.23 77.63
C MET A 1 -62.73 2.77 76.77
N LYS A 2 -61.24 1.82 77.17
CA LYS A 2 -62.36 1.52 76.22
C LYS A 2 -63.72 1.80 76.89
N ILE A 3 -63.79 3.15 76.88
CA ILE A 3 -65.25 3.12 76.88
C ILE A 3 -65.71 3.68 75.50
N SER A 4 -65.56 2.84 74.54
CA SER A 4 -66.80 3.08 73.78
C SER A 4 -67.95 3.52 74.70
N SER A 5 -67.97 4.77 74.83
CA SER A 5 -69.34 5.29 74.68
C SER A 5 -69.46 6.64 75.41
N ASN A 6 -69.37 7.75 74.56
CA ASN A 6 -70.31 8.87 74.40
C ASN A 6 -71.23 9.04 75.62
N ILE A 7 -71.15 10.18 76.37
CA ILE A 7 -72.01 11.37 76.58
C ILE A 7 -72.42 11.41 78.06
N GLU A 8 -72.15 12.61 78.75
CA GLU A 8 -72.96 13.79 79.15
C GLU A 8 -72.72 14.09 80.64
N LEU A 9 -72.15 15.26 80.94
CA LEU A 9 -72.29 16.46 81.80
C LEU A 9 -73.46 16.32 82.76
N VAL A 10 -73.19 16.45 84.14
CA VAL A 10 -73.83 17.46 85.02
C VAL A 10 -73.53 17.07 86.47
N GLY A 11 -72.76 17.96 87.20
CA GLY A 11 -72.98 18.98 88.25
C GLY A 11 -73.35 18.33 89.59
N LEU A 12 -72.53 18.52 90.60
CA LEU A 12 -72.98 19.34 91.74
C LEU A 12 -72.48 18.70 93.04
N ILE A 13 -71.60 19.49 93.75
CA ILE A 13 -71.69 20.43 94.89
C ILE A 13 -71.46 19.66 96.19
N ALA A 14 -70.35 19.93 96.82
CA ALA A 14 -69.78 20.32 98.11
C ALA A 14 -70.86 20.54 99.18
N ASN A 15 -70.68 19.91 100.40
CA ASN A 15 -70.71 20.71 101.65
C ASN A 15 -70.89 19.78 102.85
N ASN A 16 -69.97 19.88 103.79
CA ASN A 16 -70.17 20.57 105.09
C ASN A 16 -69.85 19.59 106.24
N GLN A 17 -68.79 19.95 107.03
CA GLN A 17 -68.44 20.55 108.34
C GLN A 17 -69.06 19.74 109.47
N ALA A 18 -68.20 19.24 110.41
CA ALA A 18 -68.02 19.71 111.81
C ALA A 18 -68.07 18.50 112.75
N THR A 19 -66.98 18.18 113.46
CA THR A 19 -66.12 18.05 114.66
C THR A 19 -66.87 17.32 115.77
N PRO A 20 -66.20 16.76 117.00
CA PRO A 20 -65.02 16.22 117.68
C PRO A 20 -65.39 15.43 118.94
N ARG A 21 -64.57 14.34 119.31
CA ARG A 21 -63.83 14.12 120.59
C ARG A 21 -63.67 12.61 120.82
N SER A 22 -62.41 11.95 120.87
CA SER A 22 -61.20 11.59 121.63
C SER A 22 -61.28 10.12 122.08
N VAL A 23 -60.44 9.13 121.55
CA VAL A 23 -59.09 8.53 121.73
C VAL A 23 -59.24 7.00 121.64
N PRO A 24 -58.08 6.19 121.32
CA PRO A 24 -56.72 6.17 120.79
C PRO A 24 -56.44 4.91 119.96
N MET A 25 -55.92 5.11 118.63
CA MET A 25 -55.55 3.85 117.94
C MET A 25 -54.92 4.20 116.58
N ALA A 26 -53.61 4.22 116.48
CA ALA A 26 -52.60 3.64 115.58
C ALA A 26 -52.19 4.67 114.51
N ILE A 27 -51.21 5.51 114.77
CA ILE A 27 -50.39 6.34 113.84
C ILE A 27 -49.91 5.48 112.68
N ILE A 28 -50.66 5.24 111.61
CA ILE A 28 -50.25 4.88 110.23
C ILE A 28 -49.53 6.07 109.59
N GLU A 29 -48.16 6.21 109.60
CA GLU A 29 -47.17 6.81 108.69
C GLU A 29 -47.72 6.94 107.26
N ASP A 30 -48.41 7.94 106.95
CA ASP A 30 -48.73 8.57 105.66
C ASP A 30 -47.48 8.74 104.80
N ARG A 31 -46.91 7.71 104.15
CA ARG A 31 -46.06 7.70 102.93
C ARG A 31 -46.75 8.45 101.78
N ALA A 32 -46.66 9.78 101.67
CA ALA A 32 -46.63 10.64 100.46
C ALA A 32 -45.99 9.89 99.27
N ILE A 33 -46.70 9.06 98.53
CA ILE A 33 -46.37 8.63 97.15
C ILE A 33 -45.93 9.85 96.33
N ILE A 34 -44.59 10.40 96.42
CA ILE A 34 -43.93 11.28 95.42
C ILE A 34 -43.86 10.53 94.08
N ILE A 35 -44.89 10.45 93.30
CA ILE A 35 -44.74 10.04 91.88
C ILE A 35 -43.66 10.92 91.21
N ASP A 36 -42.28 10.74 91.40
CA ASP A 36 -41.18 11.36 90.63
C ASP A 36 -41.47 11.29 89.12
N PHE A 37 -42.12 12.32 88.57
CA PHE A 37 -42.35 12.36 87.10
C PHE A 37 -41.01 12.44 86.36
N ASN A 38 -40.45 11.33 85.96
CA ASN A 38 -39.29 11.36 85.06
C ASN A 38 -39.46 12.39 83.94
N ILE A 39 -38.45 13.41 83.93
CA ILE A 39 -38.51 14.43 82.86
C ILE A 39 -37.59 13.98 81.72
N ASN A 40 -38.14 13.94 80.41
CA ASN A 40 -37.35 13.54 79.22
C ASN A 40 -36.07 14.38 79.09
N PRO A 41 -35.00 13.81 78.65
CA PRO A 41 -33.80 14.59 78.38
C PRO A 41 -34.02 15.59 77.22
N THR A 42 -33.04 16.71 77.16
CA THR A 42 -33.16 17.69 76.05
C THR A 42 -31.93 17.58 75.14
N LEU A 43 -32.20 17.66 73.86
CA LEU A 43 -31.16 17.84 72.83
C LEU A 43 -31.69 18.79 71.74
N THR A 44 -30.99 19.89 71.69
CA THR A 44 -31.58 20.84 70.71
C THR A 44 -30.58 21.14 69.59
N LYS A 45 -29.22 20.62 69.80
CA LYS A 45 -28.27 20.89 68.68
C LYS A 45 -27.03 20.00 68.85
N PHE A 46 -26.43 19.68 67.62
CA PHE A 46 -25.03 19.21 67.57
C PHE A 46 -24.15 20.32 66.98
N ASN A 47 -22.91 20.49 67.62
CA ASN A 47 -21.92 21.24 66.84
C ASN A 47 -21.45 20.42 65.63
N THR A 48 -21.81 20.89 64.39
CA THR A 48 -21.50 20.11 63.19
C THR A 48 -20.29 20.72 62.47
N PRO A 49 -19.34 19.79 62.13
CA PRO A 49 -19.47 18.33 61.99
C PRO A 49 -19.11 17.59 63.29
N VAL A 50 -19.81 16.46 63.55
CA VAL A 50 -19.56 15.70 64.80
C VAL A 50 -18.36 14.77 64.62
N ALA A 51 -17.91 14.64 63.32
CA ALA A 51 -16.68 13.89 63.00
C ALA A 51 -16.23 14.24 61.57
N SER A 52 -14.94 13.88 61.31
CA SER A 52 -14.43 14.08 59.93
C SER A 52 -13.65 12.85 59.48
N GLY A 53 -13.72 12.60 58.12
CA GLY A 53 -12.94 11.47 57.53
C GLY A 53 -12.82 11.65 56.02
N ASN A 54 -12.05 10.69 55.44
CA ASN A 54 -11.82 10.77 53.97
C ASN A 54 -12.98 10.09 53.21
N GLU A 55 -13.19 10.68 52.08
CA GLU A 55 -14.23 10.02 51.24
C GLU A 55 -13.82 8.58 50.95
N ASP A 56 -14.85 7.66 50.66
CA ASP A 56 -14.72 6.24 50.28
C ASP A 56 -14.20 5.41 51.45
N THR A 57 -14.22 6.03 52.69
CA THR A 57 -13.84 5.21 53.86
C THR A 57 -14.94 5.31 54.91
N THR A 58 -14.93 4.31 55.77
CA THR A 58 -15.90 4.34 56.90
C THR A 58 -15.38 5.25 58.02
N ILE A 59 -16.43 6.08 58.57
CA ILE A 59 -16.03 7.04 59.62
C ILE A 59 -16.71 6.63 60.93
N ALA A 60 -15.87 6.57 61.97
CA ALA A 60 -16.45 6.14 63.27
C ALA A 60 -16.78 7.37 64.13
N VAL A 61 -18.06 7.38 64.72
CA VAL A 61 -18.47 8.46 65.63
C VAL A 61 -18.80 7.83 66.99
N SER A 62 -17.99 8.22 67.98
CA SER A 62 -18.19 7.59 69.29
C SER A 62 -19.26 8.32 70.12
N PHE A 63 -19.75 7.62 71.15
CA PHE A 63 -20.70 8.25 72.11
C PHE A 63 -20.10 9.53 72.69
N GLY A 64 -18.87 9.47 73.05
CA GLY A 64 -18.20 10.68 73.59
C GLY A 64 -18.25 11.85 72.60
N GLN A 65 -18.07 11.56 71.37
CA GLN A 65 -18.08 12.63 70.34
C GLN A 65 -19.48 13.21 70.15
N LEU A 66 -20.47 12.40 70.22
CA LEU A 66 -21.85 12.91 70.10
C LEU A 66 -22.24 13.72 71.34
N LYS A 67 -21.76 13.23 72.44
CA LYS A 67 -22.07 13.97 73.68
C LYS A 67 -21.35 15.33 73.70
N ALA A 68 -20.10 15.29 73.29
CA ALA A 68 -19.31 16.54 73.29
C ALA A 68 -19.88 17.54 72.27
N SER A 69 -20.46 17.01 71.21
CA SER A 69 -20.91 17.91 70.12
C SER A 69 -22.35 18.37 70.37
N GLY A 70 -23.07 17.68 71.27
CA GLY A 70 -24.49 18.03 71.49
C GLY A 70 -24.67 18.79 72.81
N ASN A 71 -25.74 19.55 73.01
CA ASN A 71 -26.05 20.23 74.30
C ASN A 71 -27.11 19.44 75.08
N GLU A 72 -26.90 18.16 75.03
CA GLU A 72 -27.92 17.32 75.68
C GLU A 72 -27.87 17.51 77.20
N ALA A 73 -29.02 17.48 77.85
CA ALA A 73 -29.10 17.63 79.32
C ALA A 73 -30.30 16.82 79.85
N ASP A 74 -30.09 16.25 81.07
CA ASP A 74 -31.22 15.59 81.76
C ASP A 74 -31.36 16.16 83.17
N SER A 75 -32.42 16.79 83.48
CA SER A 75 -32.63 17.57 84.72
C SER A 75 -32.78 16.66 85.93
N ASP A 76 -33.03 15.42 85.77
CA ASP A 76 -33.29 14.56 86.95
C ASP A 76 -32.51 13.25 86.82
N GLY A 77 -31.35 13.30 85.87
CA GLY A 77 -30.50 12.09 85.71
C GLY A 77 -29.41 12.35 84.67
N LEU A 78 -28.89 11.05 84.07
CA LEU A 78 -27.78 11.18 83.09
C LEU A 78 -28.27 10.83 81.69
N VAL A 79 -27.60 11.40 80.77
CA VAL A 79 -27.82 10.94 79.38
C VAL A 79 -26.89 9.75 79.11
N VAL A 80 -27.51 8.60 78.80
CA VAL A 80 -26.68 7.37 78.72
C VAL A 80 -26.62 6.90 77.26
N GLY A 81 -27.18 7.69 76.37
CA GLY A 81 -27.05 7.20 74.98
C GLY A 81 -27.67 8.20 74.00
N PHE A 82 -27.42 7.93 72.72
CA PHE A 82 -28.09 8.64 71.62
C PHE A 82 -28.78 7.62 70.70
N ALA A 83 -30.08 7.84 70.64
CA ALA A 83 -30.80 6.93 69.72
C ALA A 83 -30.87 7.55 68.31
N ILE A 84 -30.36 6.79 67.36
CA ILE A 84 -30.42 7.27 65.97
C ILE A 84 -31.82 7.02 65.40
N LYS A 85 -32.34 8.12 64.78
CA LYS A 85 -33.76 7.99 64.37
C LYS A 85 -33.88 7.91 62.85
N SER A 86 -32.85 8.43 62.27
CA SER A 86 -32.86 8.30 60.80
C SER A 86 -31.43 8.49 60.26
N VAL A 87 -31.27 7.79 59.05
CA VAL A 87 -29.97 7.96 58.37
C VAL A 87 -30.18 8.83 57.12
N GLY A 88 -29.60 9.93 57.24
CA GLY A 88 -29.78 10.88 56.11
C GLY A 88 -29.26 10.31 54.79
N SER A 89 -27.82 9.92 54.70
CA SER A 89 -27.18 9.33 53.50
C SER A 89 -26.11 8.33 53.92
N GLY A 90 -25.82 7.42 52.97
CA GLY A 90 -24.72 6.46 53.27
C GLY A 90 -25.24 5.24 54.03
N ILE A 91 -24.24 4.50 54.36
CA ILE A 91 -24.58 3.27 55.10
C ILE A 91 -24.07 3.40 56.55
N LEU A 92 -25.01 3.05 57.57
CA LEU A 92 -24.64 3.26 58.99
C LEU A 92 -24.73 1.92 59.73
N LYS A 93 -23.66 1.62 60.45
CA LYS A 93 -23.65 0.46 61.37
C LYS A 93 -23.35 0.91 62.80
N ILE A 94 -23.95 0.13 63.80
CA ILE A 94 -23.68 0.52 65.20
C ILE A 94 -23.09 -0.70 65.93
N GLY A 95 -21.99 -0.51 66.61
CA GLY A 95 -21.38 -1.60 67.42
C GLY A 95 -20.12 -1.08 68.12
N ALA A 96 -19.47 -2.01 68.85
CA ALA A 96 -18.26 -1.62 69.63
C ALA A 96 -17.06 -1.42 68.70
N THR A 97 -16.95 -2.31 67.65
CA THR A 97 -15.90 -2.16 66.60
C THR A 97 -16.55 -2.33 65.22
N LEU A 98 -15.81 -1.83 64.17
CA LEU A 98 -16.39 -1.94 62.82
C LEU A 98 -16.64 -3.42 62.47
N ALA A 99 -15.83 -4.38 62.95
CA ALA A 99 -15.96 -5.81 62.59
C ALA A 99 -17.22 -6.42 63.20
N THR A 100 -17.64 -5.96 64.34
CA THR A 100 -18.78 -6.62 65.03
C THR A 100 -20.03 -5.76 64.91
N ALA A 101 -19.88 -4.60 64.20
CA ALA A 101 -21.04 -3.68 64.11
C ALA A 101 -22.07 -4.23 63.12
N SER A 102 -23.39 -4.05 63.51
CA SER A 102 -24.47 -4.48 62.58
C SER A 102 -25.18 -3.27 61.99
N ALA A 103 -25.86 -3.53 60.86
CA ALA A 103 -26.55 -2.43 60.15
C ALA A 103 -27.60 -1.77 61.06
N TRP A 104 -27.60 -0.43 60.98
CA TRP A 104 -28.58 0.33 61.80
C TRP A 104 -30.00 -0.12 61.46
N ASN A 105 -30.79 -0.30 62.52
CA ASN A 105 -32.23 -0.60 62.43
C ASN A 105 -33.01 0.17 63.51
N PRO A 106 -34.08 0.86 63.08
CA PRO A 106 -34.77 1.81 63.97
C PRO A 106 -35.47 1.08 65.13
N VAL A 107 -35.40 -0.28 65.21
CA VAL A 107 -36.17 -0.98 66.26
C VAL A 107 -35.18 -1.69 67.19
N ASP A 108 -34.07 -2.24 66.69
CA ASP A 108 -33.30 -3.14 67.57
C ASP A 108 -31.84 -2.69 67.66
N ASN A 109 -31.34 -1.77 66.84
CA ASN A 109 -29.93 -1.33 66.85
C ASN A 109 -29.85 0.17 66.51
N TYR A 110 -30.38 0.91 67.51
CA TYR A 110 -30.53 2.35 67.14
C TYR A 110 -29.96 3.21 68.25
N ILE A 111 -29.35 2.50 69.31
CA ILE A 111 -28.84 3.35 70.41
C ILE A 111 -27.32 3.24 70.44
N VAL A 112 -26.69 4.40 70.51
CA VAL A 112 -25.23 4.43 70.68
C VAL A 112 -24.93 4.84 72.13
N ASN A 113 -24.34 3.87 72.92
CA ASN A 113 -24.01 4.18 74.34
C ASN A 113 -22.50 4.26 74.54
N ALA A 114 -22.02 4.15 75.75
CA ALA A 114 -20.61 4.45 76.08
C ALA A 114 -19.67 3.44 75.41
N ILE A 115 -20.14 2.26 75.03
CA ILE A 115 -19.23 1.25 74.47
C ILE A 115 -19.47 1.10 72.97
N ASP A 116 -20.52 1.78 72.40
CA ASP A 116 -20.81 1.62 70.96
C ASP A 116 -20.35 2.87 70.19
N LYS A 117 -20.14 2.63 68.85
CA LYS A 117 -19.85 3.74 67.92
C LYS A 117 -20.82 3.66 66.73
N VAL A 118 -20.96 4.82 66.24
CA VAL A 118 -21.58 4.83 64.89
C VAL A 118 -20.48 4.70 63.83
N PHE A 119 -20.64 3.65 62.92
CA PHE A 119 -19.77 3.55 61.73
C PHE A 119 -20.55 3.94 60.46
N TRP A 120 -20.14 5.11 60.02
CA TRP A 120 -20.92 5.65 58.89
C TRP A 120 -20.03 5.73 57.65
N THR A 121 -20.55 5.11 56.58
CA THR A 121 -19.86 5.21 55.28
C THR A 121 -20.67 6.07 54.31
N PRO A 122 -19.97 7.17 53.87
CA PRO A 122 -20.70 8.05 52.94
C PRO A 122 -20.87 7.40 51.56
N PRO A 123 -21.86 7.81 50.71
CA PRO A 123 -21.90 7.35 49.32
C PRO A 123 -20.57 7.63 48.59
N ASN A 124 -20.30 6.77 47.56
CA ASN A 124 -18.99 6.90 46.88
C ASN A 124 -18.80 8.30 46.27
N ASN A 125 -17.61 8.92 46.55
CA ASN A 125 -17.09 10.17 45.94
C ASN A 125 -17.84 11.39 46.47
N THR A 126 -18.42 11.18 47.72
CA THR A 126 -19.09 12.35 48.33
C THR A 126 -18.05 13.18 49.10
N ASN A 127 -18.19 14.58 48.93
CA ASN A 127 -17.25 15.45 49.69
C ASN A 127 -18.01 16.60 50.35
N GLY A 128 -17.43 17.10 51.45
CA GLY A 128 -18.06 18.25 52.14
C GLY A 128 -18.77 17.80 53.43
N VAL A 129 -19.57 18.72 53.92
CA VAL A 129 -20.29 18.40 55.18
C VAL A 129 -21.64 17.76 54.81
N ILE A 130 -21.81 16.47 55.35
CA ILE A 130 -22.96 15.67 54.87
C ILE A 130 -23.88 15.37 56.06
N ASN A 131 -25.18 15.54 55.67
CA ASN A 131 -26.14 15.10 56.71
C ASN A 131 -26.14 13.57 56.84
N ALA A 132 -25.49 13.17 57.95
CA ALA A 132 -25.26 11.71 58.06
C ALA A 132 -26.45 11.02 58.73
N PHE A 133 -26.86 11.51 59.93
CA PHE A 133 -28.03 10.90 60.60
C PHE A 133 -28.60 11.88 61.61
N LYS A 134 -29.85 11.56 62.08
CA LYS A 134 -30.47 12.36 63.16
C LYS A 134 -30.59 11.51 64.43
N ALA A 135 -30.30 12.20 65.60
CA ALA A 135 -30.34 11.40 66.84
C ALA A 135 -31.07 12.16 67.94
N VAL A 136 -31.58 11.35 68.86
CA VAL A 136 -32.18 11.95 70.07
C VAL A 136 -31.38 11.46 71.28
N ALA A 137 -31.43 12.35 72.39
CA ALA A 137 -30.71 11.90 73.61
C ALA A 137 -31.57 10.92 74.43
N VAL A 138 -30.93 9.88 75.01
CA VAL A 138 -31.66 8.86 75.80
C VAL A 138 -31.14 8.90 77.24
N ASP A 139 -32.10 8.98 78.16
CA ASP A 139 -31.63 9.11 79.56
C ASP A 139 -31.54 7.72 80.20
N ASP A 140 -31.26 7.66 81.59
CA ASP A 140 -30.91 6.42 82.30
C ASP A 140 -32.15 5.57 82.59
N VAL A 141 -33.29 6.13 82.22
CA VAL A 141 -34.49 5.28 82.43
C VAL A 141 -35.15 4.99 81.08
N GLY A 142 -34.37 5.49 79.92
CA GLY A 142 -34.77 5.03 78.57
C GLY A 142 -35.66 6.05 77.86
N ASP A 143 -36.03 7.23 78.55
CA ASP A 143 -36.82 8.26 77.85
C ASP A 143 -35.96 9.05 76.86
N GLU A 144 -36.63 9.52 75.69
CA GLU A 144 -35.88 10.20 74.60
C GLU A 144 -36.32 11.67 74.51
N SER A 145 -35.41 12.43 74.06
CA SER A 145 -35.84 13.81 73.73
C SER A 145 -36.79 13.81 72.54
N PHE A 146 -37.46 14.91 72.36
CA PHE A 146 -38.67 14.86 71.51
C PHE A 146 -38.31 15.10 70.05
N VAL A 147 -37.16 15.91 69.87
CA VAL A 147 -36.95 16.25 68.45
C VAL A 147 -35.57 15.71 68.03
N PRO A 148 -35.57 14.84 66.93
CA PRO A 148 -34.26 14.38 66.44
C PRO A 148 -33.43 15.55 65.88
N VAL A 149 -32.16 15.47 66.24
CA VAL A 149 -31.27 16.58 65.85
C VAL A 149 -30.25 16.04 64.84
N GLN A 150 -29.97 16.87 63.82
CA GLN A 150 -29.12 16.45 62.68
C GLN A 150 -27.64 16.43 63.07
N ALA A 151 -26.98 15.29 62.80
CA ALA A 151 -25.51 15.20 62.91
C ALA A 151 -24.86 15.19 61.52
N GLN A 152 -23.92 16.19 61.42
CA GLN A 152 -23.24 16.25 60.11
C GLN A 152 -21.78 15.79 60.27
N ILE A 153 -21.35 15.07 59.20
CA ILE A 153 -19.94 14.64 59.21
C ILE A 153 -19.22 15.29 58.03
N LYS A 154 -17.95 15.87 58.32
CA LYS A 154 -17.15 16.48 57.24
C LYS A 154 -16.34 15.39 56.51
N ILE A 155 -16.49 15.38 55.12
CA ILE A 155 -15.76 14.39 54.30
C ILE A 155 -14.70 15.12 53.46
N LEU A 156 -13.40 14.56 53.66
CA LEU A 156 -12.30 15.21 52.92
C LEU A 156 -12.11 14.49 51.57
N PRO A 157 -11.91 15.35 50.51
CA PRO A 157 -11.78 14.78 49.16
C PRO A 157 -10.47 13.99 49.01
N ILE A 158 -10.56 12.82 48.31
CA ILE A 158 -9.34 12.09 47.86
C ILE A 158 -9.39 11.95 46.33
N ASN A 159 -8.15 12.22 45.83
CA ASN A 159 -8.11 12.13 44.36
C ASN A 159 -8.24 10.66 43.88
N ASP A 160 -9.28 10.39 43.02
CA ASP A 160 -9.41 9.04 42.43
C ASP A 160 -8.67 8.95 41.10
N LYS A 161 -8.20 7.67 40.85
CA LYS A 161 -7.49 7.48 39.55
C LYS A 161 -8.48 7.60 38.39
N PRO A 162 -8.01 8.28 37.31
CA PRO A 162 -8.89 8.32 36.14
C PRO A 162 -9.00 6.94 35.45
N THR A 163 -10.12 6.83 34.61
CA THR A 163 -10.21 5.61 33.77
C THR A 163 -10.09 5.98 32.27
N LEU A 164 -9.64 4.96 31.54
CA LEU A 164 -9.51 5.17 30.08
C LEU A 164 -10.13 3.98 29.34
N THR A 165 -11.35 4.22 28.70
CA THR A 165 -12.11 3.11 28.10
C THR A 165 -11.77 2.96 26.61
N THR A 166 -11.37 3.94 25.89
CA THR A 166 -10.85 3.86 24.51
C THR A 166 -9.39 4.33 24.48
N PRO A 167 -8.72 3.74 23.61
CA PRO A 167 -9.09 3.27 22.25
C PRO A 167 -9.13 1.75 22.17
N THR A 168 -10.06 1.25 21.12
CA THR A 168 -10.02 -0.19 20.77
C THR A 168 -9.05 -0.42 19.61
N ALA A 169 -8.85 -1.70 19.36
CA ALA A 169 -7.86 -2.03 18.30
C ALA A 169 -8.36 -1.54 16.92
N ILE A 170 -7.38 -1.01 16.15
CA ILE A 170 -7.67 -0.59 14.76
C ILE A 170 -7.06 -1.64 13.81
N THR A 171 -7.97 -1.96 12.71
CA THR A 171 -7.43 -2.96 11.76
C THR A 171 -7.42 -2.37 10.35
N TYR A 172 -6.14 -2.47 9.76
CA TYR A 172 -6.04 -2.17 8.32
C TYR A 172 -5.86 -3.47 7.53
N THR A 173 -6.70 -3.57 6.44
CA THR A 173 -6.67 -4.82 5.66
C THR A 173 -6.05 -4.55 4.28
N ASP A 174 -5.02 -5.33 4.14
CA ASP A 174 -4.41 -5.29 2.79
C ASP A 174 -5.03 -6.39 1.89
N THR A 175 -5.69 -5.80 0.84
CA THR A 175 -6.28 -6.78 -0.09
C THR A 175 -5.30 -7.03 -1.24
N LEU A 176 -5.69 -7.99 -2.14
CA LEU A 176 -4.86 -8.32 -3.33
C LEU A 176 -4.75 -7.11 -4.26
N TYR A 177 -5.55 -6.05 -3.91
CA TYR A 177 -5.55 -4.84 -4.76
C TYR A 177 -4.95 -3.65 -4.00
N ASP A 178 -4.47 -2.57 -4.87
CA ASP A 178 -3.91 -1.37 -4.21
C ASP A 178 -4.94 -0.73 -3.26
N ASP A 179 -4.63 -0.84 -1.97
CA ASP A 179 -5.52 -0.17 -0.99
C ASP A 179 -4.93 1.20 -0.60
N THR A 180 -5.78 2.10 -0.76
CA THR A 180 -5.39 3.38 -0.11
C THR A 180 -5.91 3.41 1.33
N PHE A 181 -4.86 3.56 2.18
CA PHE A 181 -5.30 3.49 3.60
C PHE A 181 -5.50 4.90 4.15
N ALA A 182 -6.81 5.22 4.35
CA ALA A 182 -7.15 6.55 4.91
C ALA A 182 -6.83 6.57 6.42
N PRO A 183 -6.45 7.84 6.87
CA PRO A 183 -6.20 7.95 8.31
C PRO A 183 -7.44 7.58 9.14
N THR A 184 -7.13 6.82 10.22
CA THR A 184 -8.24 6.50 11.16
C THR A 184 -8.24 7.49 12.33
N GLN A 185 -9.48 8.03 12.57
CA GLN A 185 -9.58 9.05 13.64
C GLN A 185 -10.52 8.55 14.75
N GLY A 186 -10.16 8.95 15.96
CA GLY A 186 -11.02 8.60 17.11
C GLY A 186 -10.69 9.51 18.31
N PHE A 187 -11.33 9.03 19.50
CA PHE A 187 -11.08 9.82 20.73
C PHE A 187 -10.68 8.88 21.87
N LEU A 188 -9.66 9.36 22.61
CA LEU A 188 -9.44 8.66 23.90
C LEU A 188 -10.48 9.14 24.93
N GLN A 189 -11.20 8.16 25.48
CA GLN A 189 -12.31 8.56 26.38
C GLN A 189 -11.92 8.24 27.82
N GLY A 190 -11.44 9.37 28.48
CA GLY A 190 -11.12 9.22 29.92
C GLY A 190 -12.22 9.81 30.80
N SER A 191 -12.40 9.14 31.97
CA SER A 191 -13.33 9.72 32.97
C SER A 191 -12.68 9.71 34.36
N ASP A 192 -13.11 10.81 35.00
CA ASP A 192 -12.60 10.89 36.39
C ASP A 192 -13.74 11.34 37.32
N PRO A 193 -13.86 10.58 38.39
CA PRO A 193 -14.96 10.90 39.32
C PRO A 193 -14.73 12.23 40.05
N ASP A 194 -13.40 12.78 40.08
CA ASP A 194 -13.02 14.00 40.82
C ASP A 194 -13.00 15.23 39.89
N VAL A 195 -14.10 15.57 39.06
CA VAL A 195 -14.33 16.66 38.09
C VAL A 195 -13.00 17.36 37.77
N ASN A 196 -11.78 16.68 37.77
CA ASN A 196 -10.52 17.33 37.33
C ASN A 196 -10.38 17.22 35.80
N PRO A 197 -9.77 18.38 35.28
CA PRO A 197 -9.54 18.27 33.83
C PRO A 197 -8.55 17.14 33.49
N LEU A 198 -8.93 16.43 32.41
CA LEU A 198 -8.05 15.31 32.01
C LEU A 198 -7.15 15.73 30.86
N THR A 199 -5.93 15.19 30.96
CA THR A 199 -5.03 15.38 29.81
C THR A 199 -4.65 14.00 29.23
N TYR A 200 -4.38 14.07 27.90
CA TYR A 200 -4.14 12.79 27.18
C TYR A 200 -2.76 12.84 26.52
N GLY A 201 -2.23 11.54 26.33
CA GLY A 201 -0.87 11.56 25.75
C GLY A 201 -0.47 10.17 25.27
N ILE A 202 0.85 10.14 24.83
CA ILE A 202 1.48 8.86 24.44
C ILE A 202 2.70 8.65 25.34
N TYR A 203 2.75 7.37 25.97
CA TYR A 203 3.80 7.07 26.95
C TYR A 203 5.19 7.23 26.31
N ALA A 204 6.13 8.16 27.02
CA ALA A 204 7.59 8.27 26.73
C ALA A 204 7.85 9.40 25.72
N GLU A 205 6.71 10.31 25.54
CA GLU A 205 7.05 11.44 24.63
C GLU A 205 6.70 12.76 25.31
N ALA A 206 7.89 13.63 25.37
CA ALA A 206 7.62 15.03 25.79
C ALA A 206 7.42 15.91 24.55
N SER A 207 6.18 16.63 24.54
CA SER A 207 6.10 17.55 23.38
C SER A 207 5.57 18.91 23.84
N THR A 208 6.14 19.94 23.16
CA THR A 208 5.69 21.33 23.43
C THR A 208 4.50 21.67 22.51
N GLY A 209 3.27 21.82 23.17
CA GLY A 209 2.07 22.17 22.38
C GLY A 209 0.91 21.23 22.73
N ASN A 210 -0.25 21.33 21.95
CA ASN A 210 -1.49 20.61 22.32
C ASN A 210 -1.54 19.23 21.68
N THR A 211 -0.42 18.83 20.90
CA THR A 211 -0.46 17.49 20.26
C THR A 211 0.85 16.76 20.53
N VAL A 212 0.72 15.40 20.56
CA VAL A 212 1.90 14.53 20.68
C VAL A 212 1.79 13.42 19.61
N SER A 213 3.01 13.10 18.96
CA SER A 213 2.97 12.08 17.90
C SER A 213 4.13 11.11 18.07
N LEU A 214 3.87 9.91 17.68
CA LEU A 214 4.93 8.89 17.72
C LEU A 214 4.84 8.01 16.46
N LEU A 215 6.09 7.81 15.90
CA LEU A 215 6.18 6.97 14.69
C LEU A 215 6.75 5.59 15.05
N SER A 216 6.02 4.60 14.62
CA SER A 216 6.55 3.26 14.90
C SER A 216 7.65 2.88 13.90
N VAL A 217 8.26 1.74 14.09
CA VAL A 217 9.35 1.26 13.20
C VAL A 217 8.77 0.90 11.82
N THR A 218 7.49 0.58 11.83
CA THR A 218 6.89 0.15 10.54
C THR A 218 6.34 1.36 9.78
N GLY A 219 6.61 2.57 10.44
CA GLY A 219 6.21 3.80 9.70
C GLY A 219 4.79 4.24 10.06
N THR A 220 4.01 3.48 11.00
CA THR A 220 2.69 3.95 11.49
C THR A 220 2.84 5.12 12.47
N LYS A 221 2.07 6.14 12.13
CA LYS A 221 2.18 7.35 12.99
C LYS A 221 0.88 7.54 13.78
N LEU A 222 1.06 7.74 15.19
CA LEU A 222 -0.09 8.13 16.04
C LEU A 222 0.08 9.58 16.54
N THR A 223 -1.04 10.33 16.32
CA THR A 223 -1.06 11.70 16.85
C THR A 223 -2.25 11.85 17.80
N VAL A 224 -1.93 12.48 19.02
CA VAL A 224 -3.02 12.66 19.99
C VAL A 224 -3.05 14.14 20.44
N ASN A 225 -4.30 14.69 20.42
CA ASN A 225 -4.48 16.01 21.04
C ASN A 225 -4.58 15.89 22.57
N LYS A 226 -3.85 16.64 23.30
CA LYS A 226 -3.66 16.44 24.75
C LYS A 226 -4.86 16.94 25.54
N ILE A 227 -5.65 17.78 24.86
CA ILE A 227 -6.77 18.37 25.63
C ILE A 227 -8.06 17.61 25.32
N THR A 228 -8.16 17.28 24.05
CA THR A 228 -9.48 16.75 23.68
C THR A 228 -9.42 15.22 23.66
N GLY A 229 -8.19 14.65 23.55
CA GLY A 229 -8.06 13.18 23.41
C GLY A 229 -8.26 12.70 21.97
N ALA A 230 -8.50 13.67 21.03
CA ALA A 230 -8.63 13.25 19.62
C ALA A 230 -7.31 12.66 19.10
N PHE A 231 -7.49 11.43 18.42
CA PHE A 231 -6.25 10.90 17.86
C PHE A 231 -6.45 10.54 16.39
N THR A 232 -5.29 10.54 15.67
CA THR A 232 -5.26 10.10 14.26
C THR A 232 -4.13 9.08 14.08
N VAL A 233 -4.54 7.96 13.45
CA VAL A 233 -3.52 6.98 13.06
C VAL A 233 -3.35 6.97 11.54
N THR A 234 -2.05 7.15 11.13
CA THR A 234 -1.77 7.05 9.67
C THR A 234 -0.75 5.94 9.44
N VAL A 235 -1.05 5.16 8.38
CA VAL A 235 -0.10 4.05 8.11
C VAL A 235 0.62 4.32 6.79
N ASP A 236 1.85 3.80 6.73
CA ASP A 236 2.63 3.93 5.48
C ASP A 236 2.15 2.89 4.45
N ASP A 237 1.60 3.48 3.40
CA ASP A 237 0.99 2.62 2.37
C ASP A 237 2.01 1.63 1.78
N PHE A 238 3.18 2.03 1.59
CA PHE A 238 4.22 1.17 0.99
C PHE A 238 4.51 -0.04 1.90
N ASN A 239 4.60 0.28 3.22
CA ASN A 239 4.98 -0.82 4.14
C ASN A 239 3.85 -1.84 4.30
N VAL A 240 2.59 -1.35 4.34
CA VAL A 240 1.46 -2.31 4.47
C VAL A 240 1.28 -3.09 3.17
N GLU A 241 1.67 -2.46 2.06
CA GLU A 241 1.46 -3.15 0.77
C GLU A 241 2.66 -4.06 0.45
N SER A 242 3.70 -3.91 1.12
CA SER A 242 4.84 -4.81 0.86
C SER A 242 4.64 -6.14 1.61
N GLY A 243 3.37 -6.38 2.16
CA GLY A 243 3.13 -7.72 2.71
C GLY A 243 3.39 -7.76 4.23
N PHE A 244 3.51 -6.58 4.84
CA PHE A 244 3.69 -6.63 6.31
C PHE A 244 2.45 -7.19 7.00
N VAL A 245 2.67 -8.42 7.63
CA VAL A 245 1.60 -9.00 8.48
C VAL A 245 2.06 -8.96 9.93
N GLY A 246 1.27 -8.11 10.78
CA GLY A 246 1.70 -7.94 12.19
C GLY A 246 0.89 -6.84 12.87
N LYS A 247 1.56 -6.34 14.03
CA LYS A 247 0.82 -5.31 14.79
C LYS A 247 1.80 -4.25 15.30
N ASP A 248 1.29 -3.01 15.27
CA ASP A 248 1.97 -1.96 16.05
C ASP A 248 1.16 -1.66 17.33
N SER A 249 2.02 -1.38 18.36
CA SER A 249 1.32 -1.05 19.63
C SER A 249 1.85 0.26 20.19
N PHE A 250 0.85 1.13 20.54
CA PHE A 250 1.18 2.40 21.21
C PHE A 250 0.58 2.38 22.63
N ILE A 251 1.45 2.94 23.52
CA ILE A 251 0.87 3.07 24.89
C ILE A 251 0.34 4.51 25.06
N VAL A 252 -1.07 4.58 25.25
CA VAL A 252 -1.66 5.93 25.43
C VAL A 252 -1.99 6.15 26.92
N THR A 253 -2.06 7.54 27.24
CA THR A 253 -2.22 7.80 28.68
C THR A 253 -3.34 8.82 28.90
N VAL A 254 -4.02 8.68 30.05
CA VAL A 254 -4.92 9.76 30.53
C VAL A 254 -4.50 10.12 31.96
N SER A 255 -4.42 11.48 32.15
CA SER A 255 -3.93 11.94 33.47
C SER A 255 -4.86 13.02 34.02
N ASP A 256 -5.05 12.94 35.34
CA ASP A 256 -5.80 14.06 35.97
C ASP A 256 -4.84 15.03 36.65
N GLY A 257 -3.50 14.95 36.33
CA GLY A 257 -2.53 15.91 36.89
C GLY A 257 -1.72 15.28 38.03
N VAL A 258 -2.34 14.27 38.60
CA VAL A 258 -1.61 13.60 39.70
C VAL A 258 -1.42 12.11 39.34
N ASN A 259 -2.58 11.50 38.91
CA ASN A 259 -2.48 10.07 38.52
C ASN A 259 -2.58 9.90 37.00
N THR A 260 -1.80 8.86 36.59
CA THR A 260 -1.85 8.59 35.13
C THR A 260 -2.12 7.09 34.91
N ILE A 261 -3.02 6.91 33.92
CA ILE A 261 -3.29 5.50 33.55
C ILE A 261 -2.87 5.29 32.09
N GLN A 262 -2.48 4.03 31.83
CA GLN A 262 -2.01 3.71 30.47
C GLN A 262 -2.86 2.59 29.87
N LYS A 263 -2.95 2.70 28.57
CA LYS A 263 -3.66 1.64 27.83
C LYS A 263 -3.01 1.47 26.46
N ASN A 264 -3.05 0.17 26.00
CA ASN A 264 -2.44 -0.09 24.68
C ASN A 264 -3.43 0.18 23.55
N LEU A 265 -2.96 0.92 22.58
CA LEU A 265 -3.68 1.02 21.29
C LEU A 265 -2.96 0.15 20.25
N VAL A 266 -3.75 -0.91 19.93
CA VAL A 266 -3.12 -1.87 18.99
C VAL A 266 -3.62 -1.58 17.57
N VAL A 267 -2.65 -1.55 16.64
CA VAL A 267 -3.00 -1.38 15.22
C VAL A 267 -2.63 -2.69 14.50
N ASN A 268 -3.74 -3.41 14.07
CA ASN A 268 -3.54 -4.71 13.38
C ASN A 268 -3.47 -4.53 11.85
N TYR A 269 -2.43 -5.33 11.23
CA TYR A 269 -2.36 -5.35 9.75
C TYR A 269 -2.73 -6.75 9.26
N LYS A 270 -3.84 -6.76 8.51
CA LYS A 270 -4.30 -8.08 8.00
C LYS A 270 -4.22 -8.11 6.47
N GLN A 271 -3.67 -9.31 5.97
CA GLN A 271 -3.68 -9.48 4.50
C GLN A 271 -4.87 -10.38 4.10
N LEU A 272 -5.79 -9.79 3.18
CA LEU A 272 -6.92 -10.62 2.69
C LEU A 272 -6.66 -11.10 1.26
N GLY A 273 -6.62 -12.59 0.89
CA GLY A 273 -6.53 -13.16 -0.47
C GLY A 273 -5.26 -14.02 -0.62
N VAL A 274 -4.94 -14.66 -2.07
CA VAL A 274 -3.86 -15.60 -2.42
C VAL A 274 -2.50 -15.08 -1.91
N THR A 275 -2.07 -15.51 -0.83
CA THR A 275 -0.89 -15.25 0.00
C THR A 275 0.38 -15.12 -0.88
N GLU A 276 0.60 -13.91 -1.35
CA GLU A 276 2.02 -13.69 -1.75
C GLU A 276 2.99 -14.32 -0.72
N THR A 277 3.37 -15.52 -1.06
CA THR A 277 4.33 -16.17 -0.15
C THR A 277 5.72 -16.18 -0.78
N GLU A 278 6.70 -16.66 0.03
CA GLU A 278 8.08 -16.80 -0.53
C GLU A 278 8.17 -18.03 -1.43
N GLY A 279 7.07 -18.89 -1.52
CA GLY A 279 7.01 -20.04 -2.46
C GLY A 279 6.54 -19.61 -3.85
N ASN A 280 6.33 -20.66 -4.70
CA ASN A 280 5.81 -20.38 -6.06
C ASN A 280 4.31 -20.04 -6.00
N ASP A 281 4.09 -18.93 -6.57
CA ASP A 281 2.69 -18.45 -6.47
C ASP A 281 2.12 -18.24 -7.88
N THR A 282 0.79 -18.44 -7.94
CA THR A 282 0.03 -17.96 -9.11
C THR A 282 -0.91 -16.82 -8.67
N LEU A 283 -0.51 -15.63 -9.21
CA LEU A 283 -1.29 -14.43 -8.82
C LEU A 283 -2.09 -13.90 -10.01
N THR A 284 -3.39 -13.91 -9.82
CA THR A 284 -4.25 -13.43 -10.91
C THR A 284 -5.11 -12.27 -10.40
N GLY A 285 -5.08 -11.13 -11.22
CA GLY A 285 -5.86 -9.94 -10.82
C GLY A 285 -7.22 -9.91 -11.53
N ASN A 286 -7.78 -8.72 -11.67
CA ASN A 286 -9.05 -8.47 -12.38
C ASN A 286 -8.87 -7.34 -13.41
N ALA A 287 -10.03 -6.81 -13.84
CA ALA A 287 -9.92 -5.84 -14.96
C ALA A 287 -9.47 -4.46 -14.44
N SER A 288 -9.36 -4.22 -13.16
CA SER A 288 -8.84 -2.95 -12.59
C SER A 288 -7.31 -2.98 -12.51
N ASP A 289 -6.75 -1.69 -12.13
CA ASP A 289 -5.28 -1.67 -11.91
C ASP A 289 -4.91 -2.44 -10.65
N ASN A 290 -3.99 -3.43 -10.84
CA ASN A 290 -3.59 -4.29 -9.71
C ASN A 290 -2.09 -4.13 -9.43
N LYS A 291 -1.77 -4.31 -8.17
CA LYS A 291 -0.35 -4.33 -7.77
C LYS A 291 -0.03 -5.67 -7.09
N PHE A 292 1.02 -6.31 -7.71
CA PHE A 292 1.42 -7.62 -7.16
C PHE A 292 2.85 -7.52 -6.62
N ASP A 293 3.02 -8.20 -5.40
CA ASP A 293 4.39 -8.44 -4.89
C ASP A 293 4.54 -9.92 -4.52
N ALA A 294 5.30 -10.60 -5.49
CA ALA A 294 5.23 -12.07 -5.41
C ALA A 294 6.36 -12.59 -4.52
N LEU A 295 7.27 -11.67 -4.02
CA LEU A 295 8.35 -12.05 -3.10
C LEU A 295 9.25 -13.11 -3.74
N ALA A 296 9.77 -14.13 -2.95
CA ALA A 296 10.63 -15.18 -3.54
C ALA A 296 9.80 -16.23 -4.28
N GLY A 297 10.55 -17.27 -4.92
CA GLY A 297 9.86 -18.36 -5.66
C GLY A 297 9.67 -17.98 -7.14
N ASN A 298 9.36 -19.09 -7.88
CA ASN A 298 9.00 -18.86 -9.29
C ASN A 298 7.50 -18.58 -9.46
N ASP A 299 7.24 -17.37 -9.75
CA ASP A 299 5.82 -16.96 -9.68
C ASP A 299 5.28 -16.71 -11.09
N PHE A 300 3.98 -17.01 -11.20
CA PHE A 300 3.21 -16.58 -12.37
C PHE A 300 2.23 -15.46 -12.01
N ILE A 301 2.37 -14.31 -12.76
CA ILE A 301 1.56 -13.14 -12.35
C ILE A 301 0.77 -12.67 -13.57
N ASP A 302 -0.60 -12.68 -13.39
CA ASP A 302 -1.51 -12.12 -14.41
C ASP A 302 -2.49 -11.13 -13.79
N GLY A 303 -2.24 -9.80 -14.26
CA GLY A 303 -3.11 -8.75 -13.68
C GLY A 303 -4.43 -8.61 -14.45
N LYS A 304 -4.61 -9.42 -15.57
CA LYS A 304 -5.76 -9.34 -16.50
C LYS A 304 -5.90 -7.92 -17.05
N GLY A 305 -7.06 -7.39 -17.11
CA GLY A 305 -7.20 -6.02 -17.66
C GLY A 305 -6.55 -4.96 -16.76
N GLY A 306 -6.64 -3.58 -17.07
CA GLY A 306 -6.14 -2.45 -16.24
C GLY A 306 -4.61 -2.33 -16.32
N ALA A 307 -4.15 -1.04 -15.93
CA ALA A 307 -2.69 -0.81 -15.79
C ALA A 307 -2.16 -1.41 -14.47
N ASP A 308 -1.42 -2.52 -14.61
CA ASP A 308 -1.01 -3.26 -13.40
C ASP A 308 0.48 -3.10 -13.15
N THR A 309 0.83 -3.12 -11.85
CA THR A 309 2.24 -3.19 -11.43
C THR A 309 2.55 -4.58 -10.88
N MET A 310 3.47 -5.25 -11.58
CA MET A 310 3.71 -6.67 -11.27
C MET A 310 5.19 -6.84 -10.88
N ARG A 311 5.39 -7.03 -9.53
CA ARG A 311 6.76 -7.25 -9.01
C ARG A 311 6.94 -8.74 -8.69
N GLY A 312 7.97 -9.31 -9.33
CA GLY A 312 8.07 -10.80 -9.26
C GLY A 312 9.03 -11.23 -8.15
N GLY A 313 9.89 -10.34 -7.60
CA GLY A 313 10.83 -10.71 -6.51
C GLY A 313 11.85 -11.76 -6.97
N LEU A 314 12.53 -12.52 -5.98
CA LEU A 314 13.54 -13.55 -6.31
C LEU A 314 12.91 -14.73 -7.06
N GLY A 315 13.75 -15.53 -7.84
CA GLY A 315 13.23 -16.70 -8.60
C GLY A 315 12.88 -16.33 -10.05
N ASN A 316 12.61 -17.47 -10.79
CA ASN A 316 12.13 -17.28 -12.18
C ASN A 316 10.63 -16.99 -12.23
N ASP A 317 10.39 -15.79 -12.70
CA ASP A 317 8.96 -15.41 -12.67
C ASP A 317 8.45 -15.21 -14.10
N ALA A 318 7.13 -15.41 -14.22
CA ALA A 318 6.46 -15.15 -15.51
C ALA A 318 5.31 -14.15 -15.33
N TYR A 319 5.24 -13.26 -16.42
CA TYR A 319 4.25 -12.16 -16.33
C TYR A 319 3.39 -12.16 -17.61
N VAL A 320 2.11 -11.83 -17.37
CA VAL A 320 1.25 -11.59 -18.56
C VAL A 320 1.02 -10.08 -18.70
N VAL A 321 1.37 -9.65 -19.92
CA VAL A 321 1.18 -8.21 -20.19
C VAL A 321 0.16 -8.04 -21.32
N ASP A 322 -0.92 -7.35 -21.01
CA ASP A 322 -2.00 -7.21 -22.03
C ASP A 322 -2.48 -5.76 -22.10
N ASN A 323 -1.89 -4.89 -21.34
CA ASN A 323 -2.29 -3.48 -21.33
C ASN A 323 -1.03 -2.59 -21.32
N THR A 324 -1.07 -1.50 -22.13
CA THR A 324 0.15 -0.64 -22.26
C THR A 324 0.52 -0.04 -20.91
N GLY A 325 -0.39 0.03 -19.98
CA GLY A 325 -0.12 0.61 -18.65
C GLY A 325 0.46 -0.45 -17.70
N ASP A 326 0.63 -1.74 -18.13
CA ASP A 326 1.21 -2.74 -17.23
C ASP A 326 2.72 -2.48 -17.05
N LYS A 327 3.13 -2.67 -15.78
CA LYS A 327 4.57 -2.48 -15.43
C LYS A 327 5.10 -3.76 -14.79
N VAL A 328 6.20 -4.24 -15.47
CA VAL A 328 6.87 -5.42 -14.88
C VAL A 328 8.14 -4.97 -14.17
N ILE A 329 8.21 -5.44 -12.88
CA ILE A 329 9.38 -5.01 -12.07
C ILE A 329 10.09 -6.27 -11.58
N GLU A 330 11.36 -6.28 -12.06
CA GLU A 330 12.26 -7.34 -11.56
C GLU A 330 13.49 -6.71 -10.91
N THR A 331 13.72 -7.14 -9.61
CA THR A 331 14.82 -6.43 -8.92
C THR A 331 16.03 -7.36 -8.78
N SER A 332 15.81 -8.61 -9.07
CA SER A 332 16.97 -9.50 -8.89
C SER A 332 17.83 -9.52 -10.17
N ALA A 333 19.17 -9.43 -10.00
CA ALA A 333 20.07 -9.41 -11.19
C ALA A 333 20.86 -10.72 -11.29
N LEU A 334 20.39 -11.71 -10.50
CA LEU A 334 21.11 -13.00 -10.60
C LEU A 334 20.93 -13.61 -11.99
N ALA A 335 22.03 -14.06 -12.53
CA ALA A 335 22.00 -14.53 -13.94
C ALA A 335 21.22 -15.86 -14.04
N ALA A 336 21.17 -16.64 -12.89
CA ALA A 336 20.46 -17.94 -12.93
C ALA A 336 18.94 -17.74 -12.92
N GLU A 337 18.57 -16.59 -12.59
CA GLU A 337 17.11 -16.35 -12.59
C GLU A 337 16.66 -15.79 -13.96
N ILE A 338 15.75 -16.64 -14.54
CA ILE A 338 15.26 -16.25 -15.89
C ILE A 338 13.77 -15.89 -15.79
N ASP A 339 13.54 -14.63 -16.14
CA ASP A 339 12.14 -14.17 -16.08
C ASP A 339 11.54 -14.01 -17.48
N HIS A 340 10.22 -14.24 -17.53
CA HIS A 340 9.57 -14.40 -18.84
C HIS A 340 8.31 -13.53 -18.91
N ILE A 341 8.30 -12.81 -20.02
CA ILE A 341 7.08 -12.00 -20.24
C ILE A 341 6.31 -12.59 -21.44
N LEU A 342 4.98 -12.88 -21.14
CA LEU A 342 4.01 -13.17 -22.22
C LEU A 342 3.15 -11.93 -22.54
N SER A 343 3.37 -11.46 -23.81
CA SER A 343 2.73 -10.16 -24.06
C SER A 343 1.79 -10.26 -25.26
N SER A 344 0.52 -9.82 -25.07
CA SER A 344 -0.40 -9.76 -26.22
C SER A 344 -0.38 -8.37 -26.88
N ILE A 345 0.54 -7.49 -26.51
CA ILE A 345 0.76 -6.17 -27.15
C ILE A 345 2.28 -6.01 -27.38
N SER A 346 2.61 -4.95 -28.23
CA SER A 346 4.06 -4.66 -28.35
C SER A 346 4.68 -4.34 -26.99
N PHE A 347 5.96 -4.84 -26.89
CA PHE A 347 6.48 -4.66 -25.52
C PHE A 347 8.01 -4.56 -25.58
N VAL A 348 8.46 -3.69 -24.65
CA VAL A 348 9.92 -3.58 -24.43
C VAL A 348 10.25 -4.17 -23.04
N LEU A 349 11.23 -5.14 -23.03
CA LEU A 349 11.52 -5.81 -21.75
C LEU A 349 12.09 -4.80 -20.75
N SER A 350 11.60 -4.91 -19.52
CA SER A 350 12.18 -4.10 -18.43
C SER A 350 13.52 -4.70 -17.98
N ALA A 351 14.23 -3.95 -17.20
CA ALA A 351 15.52 -4.46 -16.70
C ALA A 351 15.36 -5.82 -16.01
N ASN A 352 16.42 -6.63 -16.19
CA ASN A 352 16.56 -7.94 -15.49
C ASN A 352 15.55 -8.96 -16.00
N VAL A 353 14.89 -8.69 -17.07
CA VAL A 353 14.03 -9.73 -17.67
C VAL A 353 14.72 -10.27 -18.93
N GLU A 354 14.60 -11.66 -19.17
CA GLU A 354 15.48 -12.29 -20.18
C GLU A 354 14.65 -12.79 -21.37
N LYS A 355 13.28 -13.02 -21.07
CA LYS A 355 12.55 -13.63 -22.19
C LYS A 355 11.25 -12.87 -22.45
N LEU A 356 11.01 -12.74 -23.77
CA LEU A 356 9.72 -12.17 -24.21
C LEU A 356 9.11 -13.09 -25.26
N THR A 357 7.80 -13.45 -25.01
CA THR A 357 6.99 -14.13 -26.04
C THR A 357 5.75 -13.30 -26.36
N LEU A 358 5.58 -13.03 -27.69
CA LEU A 358 4.39 -12.26 -28.10
C LEU A 358 3.24 -13.24 -28.37
N THR A 359 2.12 -12.98 -27.63
CA THR A 359 1.01 -13.95 -27.71
C THR A 359 -0.19 -13.34 -28.43
N GLY A 360 -0.11 -12.04 -28.75
CA GLY A 360 -1.26 -11.39 -29.44
C GLY A 360 -1.38 -11.89 -30.89
N THR A 361 -2.47 -11.62 -31.45
CA THR A 361 -2.71 -12.11 -32.84
C THR A 361 -2.40 -11.02 -33.85
N GLY A 362 -2.27 -9.74 -33.37
CA GLY A 362 -1.95 -8.63 -34.29
C GLY A 362 -0.44 -8.53 -34.54
N ALA A 363 -0.13 -7.57 -35.54
CA ALA A 363 1.31 -7.26 -35.77
C ALA A 363 1.86 -6.42 -34.60
N ILE A 364 2.51 -7.08 -33.76
CA ILE A 364 3.10 -6.40 -32.59
C ILE A 364 4.60 -6.70 -32.56
N ASN A 365 5.30 -5.83 -31.77
CA ASN A 365 6.76 -5.89 -31.87
C ASN A 365 7.36 -6.16 -30.50
N GLY A 366 8.62 -6.70 -30.54
CA GLY A 366 9.34 -6.99 -29.29
C GLY A 366 10.72 -6.34 -29.29
N SER A 367 10.96 -5.71 -28.15
CA SER A 367 12.30 -5.13 -27.98
C SER A 367 12.89 -5.62 -26.65
N GLY A 368 14.15 -6.03 -26.74
CA GLY A 368 14.81 -6.53 -25.52
C GLY A 368 15.45 -5.38 -24.74
N ASN A 369 16.24 -5.73 -23.70
CA ASN A 369 17.08 -4.78 -22.93
C ASN A 369 18.55 -5.13 -23.05
N VAL A 370 19.40 -4.59 -22.06
CA VAL A 370 20.85 -4.67 -22.27
C VAL A 370 21.34 -6.09 -21.94
N LEU A 371 20.45 -7.01 -21.52
CA LEU A 371 20.84 -8.41 -21.23
C LEU A 371 20.84 -9.25 -22.52
N LYS A 372 21.33 -10.59 -22.26
CA LYS A 372 21.09 -11.56 -23.35
C LYS A 372 19.63 -12.04 -23.34
N ASN A 373 18.93 -11.46 -24.43
CA ASN A 373 17.48 -11.71 -24.40
C ASN A 373 17.11 -12.77 -25.43
N VAL A 374 16.02 -13.59 -25.08
CA VAL A 374 15.32 -14.42 -26.09
C VAL A 374 13.94 -13.81 -26.40
N LEU A 375 13.84 -13.43 -27.70
CA LEU A 375 12.55 -12.83 -28.11
C LEU A 375 11.87 -13.75 -29.13
N THR A 376 10.59 -14.12 -28.73
CA THR A 376 9.81 -14.95 -29.67
C THR A 376 8.58 -14.16 -30.17
N GLY A 377 8.55 -14.05 -31.56
CA GLY A 377 7.42 -13.31 -32.15
C GLY A 377 6.18 -14.21 -32.25
N ASN A 378 5.02 -13.53 -32.63
CA ASN A 378 3.80 -14.33 -32.92
C ASN A 378 3.66 -14.58 -34.42
N ASP A 379 2.45 -15.06 -34.80
CA ASP A 379 2.30 -15.50 -36.20
C ASP A 379 2.09 -14.32 -37.15
N ALA A 380 1.94 -13.11 -36.64
CA ALA A 380 1.86 -11.91 -37.50
C ALA A 380 3.26 -11.34 -37.79
N ALA A 381 3.22 -10.30 -38.60
CA ALA A 381 4.51 -9.64 -38.89
C ALA A 381 5.05 -8.90 -37.66
N ASN A 382 6.34 -9.37 -37.22
CA ASN A 382 6.93 -8.73 -36.02
C ASN A 382 8.25 -8.06 -36.36
N ILE A 383 8.47 -6.97 -35.62
CA ILE A 383 9.85 -6.46 -35.58
C ILE A 383 10.48 -6.87 -34.24
N LEU A 384 11.67 -7.56 -34.36
CA LEU A 384 12.31 -8.02 -33.12
C LEU A 384 13.71 -7.40 -33.01
N ASN A 385 13.85 -6.66 -31.87
CA ASN A 385 15.13 -6.02 -31.56
C ASN A 385 15.59 -6.44 -30.16
N GLY A 386 16.72 -7.21 -30.18
CA GLY A 386 17.18 -7.81 -28.89
C GLY A 386 18.06 -6.84 -28.11
N GLY A 387 18.46 -5.68 -28.72
CA GLY A 387 19.32 -4.69 -28.03
C GLY A 387 20.80 -5.02 -28.26
N SER A 388 21.72 -4.50 -27.43
CA SER A 388 23.17 -4.40 -27.73
C SER A 388 23.88 -5.73 -27.45
N ASN A 389 23.35 -6.71 -26.68
CA ASN A 389 24.11 -7.94 -26.35
C ASN A 389 23.62 -9.11 -27.23
N ALA A 390 24.38 -10.32 -26.95
CA ALA A 390 24.05 -11.48 -27.80
C ALA A 390 22.64 -12.02 -27.52
N ASP A 391 21.78 -11.84 -28.57
CA ASP A 391 20.35 -12.15 -28.35
C ASP A 391 19.90 -13.23 -29.33
N THR A 392 18.84 -13.95 -28.91
CA THR A 392 18.14 -14.87 -29.85
C THR A 392 16.79 -14.27 -30.28
N LEU A 393 16.64 -14.14 -31.64
CA LEU A 393 15.42 -13.53 -32.21
C LEU A 393 14.67 -14.58 -33.03
N ILE A 394 13.49 -15.00 -32.47
CA ILE A 394 12.67 -16.03 -33.13
C ILE A 394 11.38 -15.41 -33.67
N GLY A 395 11.19 -15.49 -35.01
CA GLY A 395 10.16 -14.63 -35.64
C GLY A 395 8.81 -15.35 -35.72
N GLY A 396 8.72 -16.69 -35.72
CA GLY A 396 7.44 -17.40 -35.95
C GLY A 396 6.95 -17.19 -37.40
N LEU A 397 5.62 -17.37 -37.64
CA LEU A 397 5.05 -17.13 -39.01
C LEU A 397 5.03 -15.64 -39.34
N GLY A 398 4.53 -15.32 -40.61
CA GLY A 398 4.45 -13.89 -41.00
C GLY A 398 5.81 -13.35 -41.45
N ASN A 399 5.69 -12.13 -42.08
CA ASN A 399 6.93 -11.47 -42.52
C ASN A 399 7.55 -10.66 -41.37
N ASP A 400 8.73 -11.15 -40.94
CA ASP A 400 9.31 -10.54 -39.73
C ASP A 400 10.58 -9.76 -40.11
N ILE A 401 10.85 -8.76 -39.22
CA ILE A 401 12.11 -8.00 -39.36
C ILE A 401 12.95 -8.24 -38.10
N TYR A 402 14.26 -8.69 -38.39
CA TYR A 402 15.20 -8.89 -37.28
C TYR A 402 16.28 -7.79 -37.29
N ILE A 403 16.44 -7.16 -36.10
CA ILE A 403 17.51 -6.14 -36.01
C ILE A 403 18.75 -6.80 -35.39
N VAL A 404 19.81 -6.81 -36.22
CA VAL A 404 21.04 -7.48 -35.75
C VAL A 404 22.14 -6.43 -35.58
N ASP A 405 22.67 -6.36 -34.38
CA ASP A 405 23.69 -5.33 -34.10
C ASP A 405 24.86 -5.92 -33.32
N HIS A 406 24.76 -7.18 -33.06
CA HIS A 406 25.85 -7.84 -32.31
C HIS A 406 26.16 -9.19 -32.95
N ALA A 407 27.49 -9.55 -32.95
CA ALA A 407 27.92 -10.79 -33.64
C ALA A 407 27.33 -12.03 -32.96
N GLY A 408 27.00 -11.89 -31.70
CA GLY A 408 26.41 -13.05 -30.98
C GLY A 408 24.90 -13.14 -31.16
N ASP A 409 24.23 -12.22 -31.93
CA ASP A 409 22.79 -12.40 -32.15
C ASP A 409 22.52 -13.61 -33.04
N VAL A 410 21.46 -14.31 -32.64
CA VAL A 410 21.03 -15.47 -33.45
C VAL A 410 19.61 -15.23 -33.95
N VAL A 411 19.52 -15.35 -35.35
CA VAL A 411 18.17 -15.21 -35.97
C VAL A 411 17.66 -16.60 -36.34
N THR A 412 16.42 -16.87 -35.77
CA THR A 412 15.77 -18.15 -36.13
C THR A 412 14.41 -17.89 -36.80
N GLU A 413 14.38 -18.31 -38.05
CA GLU A 413 13.11 -18.27 -38.80
C GLU A 413 12.64 -19.70 -39.10
N MET A 414 11.49 -20.03 -38.53
CA MET A 414 11.12 -21.46 -38.58
C MET A 414 10.20 -21.74 -39.77
N SER A 415 9.71 -20.60 -40.34
CA SER A 415 8.75 -20.86 -41.43
C SER A 415 9.46 -20.99 -42.78
N PRO A 416 9.18 -22.07 -43.48
CA PRO A 416 9.81 -22.26 -44.81
C PRO A 416 8.90 -21.78 -45.94
N LEU A 417 7.76 -21.16 -45.63
CA LEU A 417 6.83 -20.73 -46.69
C LEU A 417 7.46 -19.65 -47.57
N ALA A 418 7.36 -19.87 -48.81
CA ALA A 418 8.01 -18.94 -49.76
C ALA A 418 7.25 -17.60 -49.80
N SER A 419 5.91 -17.67 -49.43
CA SER A 419 5.12 -16.41 -49.45
C SER A 419 5.48 -15.50 -48.26
N GLU A 420 6.24 -16.08 -47.36
CA GLU A 420 6.67 -15.22 -46.23
C GLU A 420 8.11 -14.72 -46.47
N ILE A 421 8.12 -13.34 -46.50
CA ILE A 421 9.44 -12.74 -46.78
C ILE A 421 9.95 -12.04 -45.52
N ASP A 422 11.09 -12.57 -45.07
CA ASP A 422 11.66 -12.02 -43.81
C ASP A 422 12.95 -11.24 -44.08
N LYS A 423 13.18 -10.32 -43.14
CA LYS A 423 14.28 -9.35 -43.44
C LYS A 423 15.14 -9.19 -42.17
N VAL A 424 16.47 -9.19 -42.56
CA VAL A 424 17.41 -8.75 -41.50
C VAL A 424 17.93 -7.35 -41.83
N GLN A 425 17.80 -6.48 -40.78
CA GLN A 425 18.54 -5.20 -40.80
C GLN A 425 19.76 -5.27 -39.87
N SER A 426 20.92 -4.93 -40.52
CA SER A 426 22.12 -5.27 -39.72
C SER A 426 23.05 -4.05 -39.70
N THR A 427 23.64 -3.72 -38.50
CA THR A 427 24.70 -2.69 -38.40
C THR A 427 26.07 -3.36 -38.32
N ILE A 428 26.16 -4.72 -38.49
CA ILE A 428 27.44 -5.47 -38.59
C ILE A 428 27.38 -6.35 -39.84
N SER A 429 28.57 -6.86 -40.20
CA SER A 429 28.53 -7.86 -41.29
C SER A 429 27.67 -9.06 -40.90
N TYR A 430 26.96 -9.55 -41.99
CA TYR A 430 25.96 -10.57 -41.59
C TYR A 430 25.75 -11.54 -42.75
N THR A 431 25.61 -12.82 -42.31
CA THR A 431 25.20 -13.87 -43.27
C THR A 431 23.79 -14.36 -42.92
N LEU A 432 22.91 -14.33 -43.94
CA LEU A 432 21.51 -14.69 -43.68
C LEU A 432 21.42 -16.19 -43.33
N LYS A 433 20.58 -16.39 -42.28
CA LYS A 433 20.33 -17.82 -41.92
C LYS A 433 19.20 -18.38 -42.78
N ALA A 434 19.01 -19.68 -42.64
CA ALA A 434 17.97 -20.34 -43.48
C ALA A 434 16.61 -19.63 -43.32
N ASN A 435 15.89 -19.58 -44.45
CA ASN A 435 14.47 -19.13 -44.52
C ASN A 435 14.36 -17.61 -44.39
N VAL A 436 15.48 -16.91 -44.39
CA VAL A 436 15.40 -15.43 -44.44
C VAL A 436 15.82 -14.97 -45.84
N GLU A 437 15.00 -13.95 -46.40
CA GLU A 437 15.15 -13.68 -47.85
C GLU A 437 15.87 -12.34 -48.08
N ASN A 438 15.73 -11.47 -47.02
CA ASN A 438 16.22 -10.11 -47.35
C ASN A 438 17.23 -9.67 -46.27
N LEU A 439 18.30 -8.97 -46.83
CA LEU A 439 19.27 -8.32 -45.92
C LEU A 439 19.49 -6.85 -46.34
N THR A 440 19.39 -5.97 -45.30
CA THR A 440 19.77 -4.57 -45.51
C THR A 440 20.86 -4.19 -44.50
N LEU A 441 21.99 -3.72 -45.04
CA LEU A 441 23.05 -3.22 -44.13
C LEU A 441 22.85 -1.73 -43.83
N LEU A 442 22.95 -1.43 -42.55
CA LEU A 442 22.72 -0.03 -42.13
C LEU A 442 24.05 0.59 -41.71
N GLY A 443 24.00 1.91 -41.51
CA GLY A 443 25.20 2.62 -41.03
C GLY A 443 26.12 3.01 -42.19
N THR A 444 27.29 3.57 -41.80
CA THR A 444 28.19 4.11 -42.85
C THR A 444 29.53 3.39 -42.82
N THR A 445 29.67 2.42 -41.92
CA THR A 445 30.94 1.66 -41.87
C THR A 445 30.92 0.53 -42.92
N ALA A 446 32.21 0.15 -43.26
CA ALA A 446 32.32 -0.94 -44.27
C ALA A 446 31.95 -2.29 -43.62
N ILE A 447 30.79 -2.75 -43.96
CA ILE A 447 30.35 -4.08 -43.50
C ILE A 447 29.84 -4.86 -44.72
N ASN A 448 29.75 -6.20 -44.44
CA ASN A 448 29.50 -7.04 -45.62
C ASN A 448 28.25 -7.89 -45.40
N GLY A 449 27.75 -8.40 -46.55
CA GLY A 449 26.52 -9.22 -46.49
C GLY A 449 26.67 -10.48 -47.36
N THR A 450 26.24 -11.53 -46.77
CA THR A 450 26.19 -12.79 -47.53
C THR A 450 24.78 -13.40 -47.43
N GLY A 451 24.24 -13.80 -48.59
CA GLY A 451 22.91 -14.43 -48.61
C GLY A 451 23.01 -15.92 -48.27
N ASN A 452 21.89 -16.67 -48.49
CA ASN A 452 21.84 -18.14 -48.30
C ASN A 452 21.37 -18.83 -49.60
N THR A 453 20.85 -20.10 -49.44
CA THR A 453 20.55 -20.89 -50.65
C THR A 453 19.28 -20.39 -51.33
N LEU A 454 18.50 -19.42 -50.73
CA LEU A 454 17.26 -18.86 -51.32
C LEU A 454 17.57 -17.72 -52.28
N ASN A 455 16.31 -17.21 -52.83
CA ASN A 455 16.48 -15.94 -53.57
C ASN A 455 16.53 -14.74 -52.62
N ASN A 456 17.82 -14.22 -52.56
CA ASN A 456 17.97 -13.13 -51.55
C ASN A 456 18.01 -11.75 -52.22
N SER A 457 17.35 -10.74 -51.49
CA SER A 457 17.59 -9.31 -51.79
C SER A 457 18.56 -8.70 -50.77
N ILE A 458 19.73 -8.31 -51.33
CA ILE A 458 20.74 -7.77 -50.40
C ILE A 458 21.06 -6.31 -50.80
N ILE A 459 20.85 -5.43 -49.78
CA ILE A 459 21.13 -4.00 -50.03
C ILE A 459 22.27 -3.57 -49.09
N GLY A 460 23.36 -3.05 -49.72
CA GLY A 460 24.48 -2.53 -48.91
C GLY A 460 24.21 -1.16 -48.32
N ASN A 461 25.27 -0.66 -47.54
CA ASN A 461 25.18 0.75 -47.08
C ASN A 461 26.09 1.66 -47.92
N SER A 462 26.27 2.91 -47.39
CA SER A 462 26.96 3.90 -48.25
C SER A 462 28.47 3.65 -48.27
N ALA A 463 29.01 2.69 -47.46
CA ALA A 463 30.46 2.35 -47.49
C ALA A 463 30.75 1.28 -48.54
N ASN A 464 32.08 0.95 -48.64
CA ASN A 464 32.44 -0.17 -49.54
C ASN A 464 32.04 -1.52 -48.95
N ASN A 465 31.10 -2.22 -49.73
CA ASN A 465 30.61 -3.51 -49.19
C ASN A 465 31.07 -4.66 -50.08
N ASN A 466 31.33 -5.81 -49.39
CA ASN A 466 31.36 -7.10 -50.13
C ASN A 466 30.02 -7.84 -50.00
N LEU A 467 29.34 -7.91 -51.15
CA LEU A 467 28.02 -8.56 -51.10
C LEU A 467 28.06 -9.85 -51.92
N ASN A 468 27.64 -10.92 -51.26
CA ASN A 468 27.57 -12.24 -51.91
C ASN A 468 26.16 -12.83 -51.79
N GLY A 469 25.61 -13.13 -52.99
CA GLY A 469 24.20 -13.57 -53.03
C GLY A 469 24.09 -15.06 -52.68
N GLY A 470 25.18 -15.88 -52.83
CA GLY A 470 25.12 -17.33 -52.57
C GLY A 470 24.35 -18.05 -53.69
N LEU A 471 23.70 -19.09 -53.36
CA LEU A 471 22.88 -19.78 -54.39
C LEU A 471 21.57 -19.02 -54.63
N GLY A 472 20.74 -19.58 -55.68
CA GLY A 472 19.43 -18.93 -55.93
C GLY A 472 19.58 -17.68 -56.80
N ASN A 473 18.35 -17.15 -57.16
CA ASN A 473 18.32 -15.91 -57.96
C ASN A 473 18.31 -14.66 -57.05
N ASP A 474 19.51 -14.06 -57.02
CA ASP A 474 19.65 -12.99 -56.01
C ASP A 474 19.63 -11.60 -56.68
N THR A 475 19.14 -10.59 -55.85
CA THR A 475 19.24 -9.18 -56.24
C THR A 475 20.19 -8.44 -55.30
N LEU A 476 21.22 -7.82 -55.93
CA LEU A 476 22.22 -7.12 -55.08
C LEU A 476 22.28 -5.64 -55.48
N ALA A 477 22.18 -4.79 -54.42
CA ALA A 477 22.36 -3.33 -54.62
C ALA A 477 23.41 -2.83 -53.64
N GLY A 478 24.51 -2.40 -54.26
CA GLY A 478 25.65 -1.96 -53.42
C GLY A 478 25.45 -0.53 -52.90
N LYS A 479 24.57 0.24 -53.50
CA LYS A 479 24.35 1.67 -53.20
C LYS A 479 25.65 2.47 -53.38
N ASN A 480 25.91 3.58 -52.63
CA ASN A 480 27.18 4.30 -52.81
C ASN A 480 28.38 3.43 -52.42
N GLY A 481 29.65 3.99 -52.61
CA GLY A 481 30.87 3.23 -52.25
C GLY A 481 31.28 2.26 -53.36
N ASN A 482 32.60 1.99 -53.31
CA ASN A 482 33.10 0.95 -54.25
C ASN A 482 32.83 -0.46 -53.71
N ASP A 483 31.80 -1.09 -54.34
CA ASP A 483 31.36 -2.37 -53.78
C ASP A 483 31.86 -3.54 -54.65
N ASN A 484 32.07 -4.70 -53.91
CA ASN A 484 32.26 -5.98 -54.63
C ASN A 484 31.01 -6.85 -54.58
N LEU A 485 30.52 -7.13 -55.77
CA LEU A 485 29.22 -7.86 -55.83
C LEU A 485 29.45 -9.23 -56.48
N THR A 486 29.13 -10.24 -55.70
CA THR A 486 29.14 -11.62 -56.22
C THR A 486 27.73 -12.22 -56.17
N GLY A 487 27.23 -12.51 -57.41
CA GLY A 487 25.85 -13.04 -57.45
C GLY A 487 25.81 -14.51 -57.01
N GLY A 488 26.94 -15.30 -57.27
CA GLY A 488 26.96 -16.77 -57.04
C GLY A 488 26.13 -17.53 -58.10
N LEU A 489 25.79 -18.82 -57.77
CA LEU A 489 24.97 -19.60 -58.73
C LEU A 489 23.57 -19.00 -58.88
N GLY A 490 22.86 -19.36 -60.03
CA GLY A 490 21.50 -18.83 -60.27
C GLY A 490 21.53 -17.56 -61.12
N ASN A 491 20.26 -17.17 -61.52
CA ASN A 491 20.11 -15.91 -62.30
C ASN A 491 20.04 -14.69 -61.37
N ASP A 492 21.13 -13.99 -61.36
CA ASP A 492 21.21 -12.89 -60.37
C ASP A 492 21.04 -11.52 -61.06
N THR A 493 20.60 -10.59 -60.20
CA THR A 493 20.38 -9.22 -60.69
C THR A 493 21.24 -8.25 -59.86
N PHE A 494 22.04 -7.44 -60.62
CA PHE A 494 22.83 -6.36 -59.97
C PHE A 494 22.21 -4.99 -60.27
N VAL A 495 21.95 -4.29 -59.16
CA VAL A 495 21.12 -3.07 -59.32
C VAL A 495 22.04 -1.85 -59.11
N PHE A 496 21.93 -0.99 -60.06
CA PHE A 496 22.65 0.30 -59.94
C PHE A 496 21.64 1.46 -59.95
N ASP A 497 21.53 2.05 -58.75
CA ASP A 497 20.48 3.08 -58.60
C ASP A 497 21.07 4.35 -57.96
N THR A 498 22.42 4.42 -57.89
CA THR A 498 23.08 5.66 -57.40
C THR A 498 24.03 6.17 -58.49
N LEU A 499 24.38 7.51 -58.37
CA LEU A 499 25.24 8.13 -59.40
C LEU A 499 26.63 7.46 -59.40
N PRO A 500 27.06 6.95 -60.59
CA PRO A 500 28.40 6.34 -60.69
C PRO A 500 29.51 7.39 -60.57
N ASN A 501 30.58 6.99 -59.91
CA ASN A 501 31.82 7.79 -59.78
C ASN A 501 33.03 6.85 -59.79
N ALA A 502 33.93 7.21 -60.69
CA ALA A 502 35.05 6.27 -60.95
C ALA A 502 35.91 6.08 -59.69
N SER A 503 35.90 7.05 -58.77
CA SER A 503 36.82 6.94 -57.62
C SER A 503 36.06 6.52 -56.35
N THR A 504 34.79 6.90 -56.35
CA THR A 504 34.18 6.74 -55.01
C THR A 504 32.95 5.84 -55.13
N ASN A 505 32.51 5.42 -56.36
CA ASN A 505 31.27 4.62 -56.51
C ASN A 505 31.34 3.83 -57.82
N ARG A 506 32.51 3.22 -57.92
CA ARG A 506 32.65 2.26 -59.02
C ARG A 506 32.65 0.84 -58.43
N ASP A 507 31.58 0.10 -58.81
CA ASP A 507 31.45 -1.26 -58.24
C ASP A 507 32.16 -2.28 -59.12
N THR A 508 32.42 -3.46 -58.47
CA THR A 508 32.95 -4.61 -59.20
C THR A 508 32.01 -5.81 -59.05
N ILE A 509 31.63 -6.33 -60.26
CA ILE A 509 30.92 -7.62 -60.21
C ILE A 509 31.94 -8.74 -60.48
N SER A 510 32.03 -9.68 -59.55
CA SER A 510 33.16 -10.63 -59.56
C SER A 510 32.83 -11.86 -60.40
N ASP A 511 31.54 -12.18 -60.69
CA ASP A 511 31.29 -13.48 -61.38
C ASP A 511 30.12 -13.31 -62.35
N PHE A 512 30.09 -12.21 -63.04
CA PHE A 512 28.95 -12.00 -63.96
C PHE A 512 28.92 -13.12 -65.01
N ASN A 513 27.74 -13.70 -65.26
CA ASN A 513 27.47 -14.67 -66.34
C ASN A 513 26.40 -14.15 -67.30
N GLY A 514 26.81 -13.79 -68.48
CA GLY A 514 25.95 -13.12 -69.48
C GLY A 514 24.75 -13.99 -69.87
N LEU A 515 24.84 -15.33 -69.60
CA LEU A 515 23.68 -16.19 -69.93
C LEU A 515 22.69 -16.25 -68.78
N ALA A 516 23.10 -15.78 -67.64
CA ALA A 516 22.18 -15.97 -66.49
C ALA A 516 21.93 -14.63 -65.78
N ASP A 517 22.83 -13.77 -65.73
CA ASP A 517 22.71 -12.58 -64.84
C ASP A 517 22.24 -11.35 -65.62
N THR A 518 21.72 -10.41 -64.78
CA THR A 518 21.19 -9.17 -65.37
C THR A 518 21.73 -7.97 -64.57
N ILE A 519 22.08 -6.89 -65.37
CA ILE A 519 22.40 -5.59 -64.72
C ILE A 519 21.23 -4.60 -64.93
N LYS A 520 20.73 -4.10 -63.73
CA LYS A 520 19.62 -3.12 -63.80
C LYS A 520 20.11 -1.71 -63.48
N LEU A 521 19.58 -0.84 -64.36
CA LEU A 521 20.00 0.57 -64.21
C LEU A 521 18.77 1.45 -64.00
N ASP A 522 18.82 2.19 -62.87
CA ASP A 522 17.70 3.09 -62.52
C ASP A 522 17.64 4.28 -63.49
N ASN A 523 16.44 4.53 -64.11
CA ASN A 523 16.33 5.57 -65.16
C ASN A 523 16.39 6.97 -64.54
N ALA A 524 16.22 7.01 -63.19
CA ALA A 524 16.43 8.33 -62.57
C ALA A 524 17.92 8.71 -62.56
N VAL A 525 18.80 7.72 -62.60
CA VAL A 525 20.26 7.99 -62.62
C VAL A 525 20.76 8.01 -64.07
N PHE A 526 20.27 7.11 -64.81
CA PHE A 526 20.69 7.04 -66.22
C PHE A 526 19.60 7.64 -67.12
N THR A 527 19.56 8.96 -67.21
CA THR A 527 18.39 9.78 -67.61
C THR A 527 18.22 9.79 -69.13
N LYS A 528 19.18 9.15 -69.78
CA LYS A 528 18.96 9.14 -71.25
C LYS A 528 18.02 8.01 -71.64
N PHE A 529 17.75 7.15 -70.73
CA PHE A 529 16.81 6.04 -71.02
C PHE A 529 15.46 6.34 -70.38
N ALA A 530 14.46 6.89 -71.14
CA ALA A 530 13.13 7.22 -70.58
C ALA A 530 12.23 5.98 -70.58
N ALA A 531 12.56 4.97 -71.51
CA ALA A 531 11.71 3.77 -71.57
C ALA A 531 12.30 2.67 -70.67
N LEU A 532 11.29 2.00 -69.90
CA LEU A 532 11.72 0.90 -69.00
C LEU A 532 11.80 -0.41 -69.78
N GLY A 533 12.75 -1.26 -69.31
CA GLY A 533 12.90 -2.57 -69.98
C GLY A 533 14.30 -2.75 -70.57
N ALA A 534 14.28 -3.66 -71.59
CA ALA A 534 15.62 -4.00 -72.15
C ALA A 534 16.23 -2.78 -72.85
N VAL A 535 17.55 -2.66 -72.71
CA VAL A 535 18.27 -1.57 -73.41
C VAL A 535 18.32 -1.89 -74.91
N PRO A 536 17.84 -0.84 -75.73
CA PRO A 536 17.90 -1.06 -77.19
C PRO A 536 19.35 -1.27 -77.67
N ILE A 537 19.45 -2.22 -78.59
CA ILE A 537 20.82 -2.56 -79.06
C ILE A 537 21.47 -1.33 -79.68
N THR A 538 20.69 -0.34 -80.18
CA THR A 538 21.29 0.85 -80.85
C THR A 538 21.89 1.80 -79.80
N ASN A 539 21.59 1.57 -78.50
CA ASN A 539 22.09 2.49 -77.46
C ASN A 539 23.28 1.87 -76.71
N PHE A 540 23.73 0.70 -77.13
CA PHE A 540 24.82 -0.03 -76.46
C PHE A 540 25.88 -0.40 -77.51
N VAL A 541 27.14 -0.22 -77.05
CA VAL A 541 28.21 -0.61 -77.99
C VAL A 541 29.32 -1.30 -77.17
N VAL A 542 29.93 -2.36 -77.82
CA VAL A 542 31.15 -2.97 -77.24
C VAL A 542 32.38 -2.36 -77.93
N GLY A 543 33.27 -1.71 -77.09
CA GLY A 543 34.48 -1.03 -77.58
C GLY A 543 34.96 0.04 -76.59
N SER A 544 35.92 0.86 -77.09
CA SER A 544 36.52 1.84 -76.14
C SER A 544 35.81 3.18 -76.23
N ASN A 545 35.05 3.39 -77.41
CA ASN A 545 34.35 4.69 -77.56
C ASN A 545 32.97 4.49 -78.19
N ALA A 546 32.14 5.61 -77.98
CA ALA A 546 30.84 5.60 -78.68
C ALA A 546 31.05 5.59 -80.21
N ILE A 547 30.17 4.85 -80.93
CA ILE A 547 30.30 4.80 -82.41
C ILE A 547 29.26 5.73 -83.04
N ASP A 548 28.09 5.90 -82.44
CA ASP A 548 27.09 6.82 -83.00
C ASP A 548 26.47 7.67 -81.88
N GLY A 549 25.61 8.63 -82.23
CA GLY A 549 25.13 9.69 -81.32
C GLY A 549 24.20 9.13 -80.23
N ASN A 550 23.95 7.80 -80.25
CA ASN A 550 22.99 7.33 -79.22
C ASN A 550 23.56 6.13 -78.46
N ASP A 551 24.93 6.03 -78.53
CA ASP A 551 25.56 4.98 -77.69
C ASP A 551 25.78 5.50 -76.26
N PHE A 552 24.83 5.28 -75.43
CA PHE A 552 24.88 5.84 -74.07
C PHE A 552 25.52 4.85 -73.10
N LEU A 553 25.54 3.59 -73.46
CA LEU A 553 26.29 2.60 -72.66
C LEU A 553 27.38 1.96 -73.52
N ILE A 554 28.60 1.93 -72.91
CA ILE A 554 29.76 1.43 -73.64
C ILE A 554 30.48 0.39 -72.76
N TYR A 555 30.54 -0.83 -73.33
CA TYR A 555 31.33 -1.85 -72.61
C TYR A 555 32.66 -2.08 -73.31
N ASN A 556 33.81 -1.85 -72.49
CA ASN A 556 35.17 -2.10 -73.02
C ASN A 556 35.62 -3.51 -72.65
N SER A 557 35.65 -4.37 -73.67
CA SER A 557 35.90 -5.81 -73.40
C SER A 557 37.39 -6.06 -73.14
N THR A 558 38.24 -4.99 -73.30
CA THR A 558 39.68 -5.18 -73.02
C THR A 558 39.98 -4.93 -71.54
N ASN A 559 39.06 -4.04 -70.98
CA ASN A 559 39.38 -3.83 -69.54
C ASN A 559 38.18 -4.20 -68.67
N GLY A 560 37.03 -4.62 -69.34
CA GLY A 560 35.88 -5.15 -68.57
C GLY A 560 35.04 -4.04 -67.91
N ILE A 561 35.13 -2.81 -68.37
CA ILE A 561 34.41 -1.73 -67.67
C ILE A 561 33.19 -1.32 -68.52
N LEU A 562 32.04 -1.18 -67.83
CA LEU A 562 30.84 -0.59 -68.46
C LEU A 562 30.74 0.91 -68.13
N TYR A 563 30.62 1.69 -69.22
CA TYR A 563 30.60 3.15 -69.06
C TYR A 563 29.20 3.70 -69.38
N TYR A 564 28.93 4.86 -68.71
CA TYR A 564 27.76 5.66 -69.11
C TYR A 564 28.20 6.96 -69.76
N ASP A 565 27.83 7.13 -71.02
CA ASP A 565 28.14 8.36 -71.78
C ASP A 565 26.86 9.19 -72.01
N THR A 566 26.77 10.24 -71.28
CA THR A 566 25.48 10.97 -71.25
C THR A 566 25.20 11.61 -72.62
N ASP A 567 26.26 12.01 -73.42
CA ASP A 567 25.96 12.65 -74.72
C ASP A 567 25.93 11.62 -75.85
N GLY A 568 26.37 10.38 -75.46
CA GLY A 568 26.15 9.25 -76.40
C GLY A 568 27.10 9.30 -77.59
N ASN A 569 27.85 10.51 -77.93
CA ASN A 569 28.59 10.62 -79.21
C ASN A 569 30.11 10.57 -78.95
N GLY A 570 30.49 10.32 -77.58
CA GLY A 570 31.93 10.08 -77.31
C GLY A 570 32.69 11.39 -77.12
N ILE A 571 31.98 12.64 -77.16
CA ILE A 571 32.64 13.97 -77.06
C ILE A 571 32.86 14.31 -75.59
N ASN A 572 31.87 13.94 -74.70
CA ASN A 572 32.05 14.22 -73.27
C ASN A 572 32.59 12.97 -72.56
N ALA A 573 33.19 13.35 -71.31
CA ALA A 573 33.78 12.24 -70.54
C ALA A 573 32.71 11.22 -70.11
N LYS A 574 32.97 9.93 -70.46
CA LYS A 574 32.11 8.84 -69.94
C LYS A 574 32.48 8.50 -68.49
N VAL A 575 31.43 8.03 -67.77
CA VAL A 575 31.69 7.70 -66.35
C VAL A 575 31.61 6.17 -66.19
N GLU A 576 32.55 5.65 -65.32
CA GLU A 576 32.56 4.20 -65.07
C GLU A 576 31.42 3.80 -64.12
N ILE A 577 30.71 2.78 -64.60
CA ILE A 577 29.56 2.33 -63.79
C ILE A 577 30.00 1.14 -62.94
N VAL A 578 30.56 0.10 -63.72
CA VAL A 578 30.89 -1.15 -63.02
C VAL A 578 32.01 -1.85 -63.80
N ALA A 579 32.91 -2.44 -62.97
CA ALA A 579 33.93 -3.33 -63.55
C ALA A 579 33.50 -4.79 -63.44
N LEU A 580 33.65 -5.51 -64.60
CA LEU A 580 33.29 -6.94 -64.60
C LEU A 580 34.58 -7.77 -64.65
N THR A 581 34.75 -8.55 -63.54
CA THR A 581 35.97 -9.37 -63.47
C THR A 581 35.92 -10.50 -64.49
N GLY A 582 37.07 -10.73 -65.23
CA GLY A 582 37.14 -11.85 -66.20
C GLY A 582 36.68 -11.42 -67.60
N MET A 583 36.17 -10.07 -67.54
CA MET A 583 35.81 -9.44 -68.83
C MET A 583 34.90 -10.38 -69.66
N PRO A 584 33.74 -10.78 -69.09
CA PRO A 584 32.80 -11.64 -69.83
C PRO A 584 32.14 -10.90 -71.00
N ALA A 585 31.61 -11.80 -71.85
CA ALA A 585 30.82 -11.14 -72.91
C ALA A 585 29.59 -10.44 -72.31
N LEU A 586 29.30 -9.21 -72.81
CA LEU A 586 28.14 -8.42 -72.34
C LEU A 586 27.37 -7.89 -73.56
N THR A 587 26.04 -8.19 -73.53
CA THR A 587 25.21 -7.65 -74.63
C THR A 587 24.12 -6.73 -74.05
N ALA A 588 23.47 -6.06 -75.04
CA ALA A 588 22.39 -5.13 -74.61
C ALA A 588 21.28 -5.90 -73.89
N ALA A 589 21.09 -7.16 -74.12
CA ALA A 589 20.02 -7.95 -73.48
C ALA A 589 20.30 -8.19 -72.00
N ASP A 590 21.55 -8.07 -71.60
CA ASP A 590 21.92 -8.29 -70.19
C ASP A 590 21.63 -7.03 -69.36
N LEU A 591 21.25 -5.98 -70.02
CA LEU A 591 21.04 -4.70 -69.32
C LEU A 591 19.55 -4.32 -69.38
N VAL A 592 19.12 -3.85 -68.18
CA VAL A 592 17.69 -3.50 -68.12
C VAL A 592 17.57 -2.14 -67.41
N ILE A 593 16.63 -1.30 -68.02
CA ILE A 593 16.30 -0.01 -67.36
C ILE A 593 15.02 -0.18 -66.53
N PHE A 594 15.03 0.30 -65.19
CA PHE A 594 13.80 0.22 -64.37
C PHE A 594 13.55 1.58 -63.70
#